data_AF-A0A7K0QMU8-F1
#
_entry.id   AF-A0A7K0QMU8-F1
#
_cell.length_a   1.000
_cell.length_b   1.000
_cell.length_c   1.000
_cell.angle_alpha   90.00
_cell.angle_beta   90.00
_cell.angle_gamma   90.00
#
_symmetry.space_group_name_H-M   'P 1'
#
loop_
_entity.id
_entity.type
_entity.pdbx_description
1 polymer ?
#
loop_
_entity_poly.entity_id
_entity_poly.type
_entity_poly.pdbx_seq_one_letter_code
_entity_poly.pdbx_strand_id
1 'polypeptide(L)'
;MRTLPVVVGLVLALGAPSVAVAAPSVTLDPALRPAFSAGQRDYVTRCAAGSVQVTATGTADLPISIDGRPPRSGAQTVSVPLRAGQRFSFTVGRRSYDVRCLPEELVDLHVRGLLPRSMPLVLLSVNRLLAPGTPGWAVIIDRRGVPIWWRKGSPLVAAAEFVGHNRIGVWDGALADADVGRGTLQIERPDGSRVRSWSDVDAHEAHLAADGSLWVITAAERRGVDLRSYAGPASASTFDGVVEQRSPSGRVLWAWNAAEHTDILDSGRWLAPIIALQARDRRLDLQHLNSIDTDGHGTVLVSACHQDAVYGVRRRDGAILWKLGGTPTARSLRIVGDRLTPTLGGQHDARFQADGTITVFDNGTSLDRPSRVTRWRIDARRRTARLVEAIVEPHARSNLPGGGTRRDSAGNWLVAWSTGARIRAYDRRHRTIFKLDYAQPAISYRAVPAASGQMSRAALIAGMDRRSPR
;
A
#
# COMPACT_ATOMS: atom_id res chain seq x y z
N MET A 1 89.24 -17.34 -18.90
CA MET A 1 87.89 -17.94 -18.99
C MET A 1 86.95 -16.87 -19.51
N ARG A 2 86.39 -17.06 -20.70
CA ARG A 2 85.64 -16.05 -21.46
C ARG A 2 84.19 -15.99 -21.00
N THR A 3 83.71 -14.78 -20.72
CA THR A 3 82.31 -14.41 -20.46
C THR A 3 81.51 -14.41 -21.76
N LEU A 4 80.35 -15.07 -21.78
CA LEU A 4 79.31 -14.97 -22.80
C LEU A 4 78.07 -14.30 -22.17
N PRO A 5 77.42 -13.32 -22.82
CA PRO A 5 76.17 -12.75 -22.32
C PRO A 5 74.98 -13.60 -22.79
N VAL A 6 74.06 -13.91 -21.87
CA VAL A 6 72.75 -14.47 -22.20
C VAL A 6 71.79 -13.31 -22.41
N VAL A 7 71.31 -13.13 -23.64
CA VAL A 7 70.22 -12.21 -23.98
C VAL A 7 68.91 -12.96 -23.78
N VAL A 8 68.14 -12.60 -22.76
CA VAL A 8 66.75 -13.06 -22.59
C VAL A 8 65.84 -12.05 -23.29
N GLY A 9 65.25 -12.47 -24.41
CA GLY A 9 64.27 -11.67 -25.15
C GLY A 9 62.95 -11.57 -24.37
N LEU A 10 62.56 -10.35 -24.02
CA LEU A 10 61.24 -10.04 -23.48
C LEU A 10 60.21 -10.08 -24.62
N VAL A 11 59.43 -11.16 -24.72
CA VAL A 11 58.28 -11.21 -25.63
C VAL A 11 57.13 -10.43 -25.00
N LEU A 12 56.95 -9.18 -25.45
CA LEU A 12 55.75 -8.40 -25.19
C LEU A 12 54.59 -9.01 -26.00
N ALA A 13 53.79 -9.86 -25.35
CA ALA A 13 52.50 -10.28 -25.88
C ALA A 13 51.54 -9.08 -25.85
N LEU A 14 51.41 -8.41 -27.01
CA LEU A 14 50.35 -7.43 -27.25
C LEU A 14 49.01 -8.17 -27.23
N GLY A 15 48.31 -8.12 -26.11
CA GLY A 15 46.92 -8.57 -26.01
C GLY A 15 46.07 -7.76 -26.98
N ALA A 16 45.39 -8.45 -27.91
CA ALA A 16 44.43 -7.82 -28.81
C ALA A 16 43.35 -7.10 -27.97
N PRO A 17 42.94 -5.87 -28.34
CA PRO A 17 41.86 -5.18 -27.65
C PRO A 17 40.59 -6.03 -27.76
N SER A 18 40.02 -6.43 -26.62
CA SER A 18 38.69 -7.02 -26.60
C SER A 18 37.74 -5.99 -27.17
N VAL A 19 37.23 -6.22 -28.39
CA VAL A 19 36.17 -5.41 -28.97
C VAL A 19 34.96 -5.59 -28.07
N ALA A 20 34.69 -4.59 -27.23
CA ALA A 20 33.49 -4.58 -26.41
C ALA A 20 32.30 -4.59 -27.38
N VAL A 21 31.59 -5.72 -27.49
CA VAL A 21 30.37 -5.81 -28.28
C VAL A 21 29.39 -4.81 -27.68
N ALA A 22 29.07 -3.76 -28.43
CA ALA A 22 28.16 -2.71 -27.96
C ALA A 22 26.83 -3.35 -27.57
N ALA A 23 26.41 -3.18 -26.31
CA ALA A 23 25.15 -3.73 -25.84
C ALA A 23 23.96 -3.03 -26.52
N PRO A 24 22.83 -3.72 -26.76
CA PRO A 24 21.65 -3.09 -27.34
C PRO A 24 21.15 -1.97 -26.42
N SER A 25 20.75 -0.85 -27.03
CA SER A 25 20.24 0.32 -26.32
C SER A 25 18.86 0.73 -26.83
N VAL A 26 18.02 1.23 -25.93
CA VAL A 26 16.71 1.80 -26.24
C VAL A 26 16.50 3.04 -25.36
N THR A 27 16.21 4.17 -26.00
CA THR A 27 15.84 5.43 -25.35
C THR A 27 14.58 5.99 -26.00
N LEU A 28 13.81 6.76 -25.24
CA LEU A 28 12.61 7.41 -25.72
C LEU A 28 12.68 8.92 -25.46
N ASP A 29 11.93 9.68 -26.25
CA ASP A 29 11.53 11.06 -25.93
C ASP A 29 10.00 11.20 -26.08
N PRO A 30 9.25 11.48 -24.98
CA PRO A 30 9.70 11.61 -23.60
C PRO A 30 10.34 10.34 -22.99
N ALA A 31 11.22 10.54 -22.02
CA ALA A 31 12.11 9.49 -21.49
C ALA A 31 11.38 8.23 -20.99
N LEU A 32 11.97 7.08 -21.33
CA LEU A 32 11.60 5.76 -20.81
C LEU A 32 11.86 5.70 -19.30
N ARG A 33 10.89 5.21 -18.53
CA ARG A 33 11.00 5.08 -17.06
C ARG A 33 10.68 3.64 -16.61
N PRO A 34 11.61 3.00 -15.88
CA PRO A 34 13.01 3.39 -15.69
C PRO A 34 13.79 3.33 -17.01
N ALA A 35 15.06 3.75 -16.99
CA ALA A 35 15.95 3.58 -18.12
C ALA A 35 16.04 2.10 -18.55
N PHE A 36 16.28 1.86 -19.85
CA PHE A 36 16.27 0.52 -20.41
C PHE A 36 17.24 -0.43 -19.71
N SER A 37 16.76 -1.62 -19.38
CA SER A 37 17.53 -2.73 -18.87
C SER A 37 16.99 -4.04 -19.40
N ALA A 38 17.86 -4.89 -19.96
CA ALA A 38 17.48 -6.23 -20.39
C ALA A 38 16.89 -7.08 -19.24
N GLY A 39 17.13 -6.72 -17.97
CA GLY A 39 16.65 -7.44 -16.80
C GLY A 39 15.18 -7.19 -16.41
N GLN A 40 14.42 -6.40 -17.18
CA GLN A 40 13.00 -6.14 -16.92
C GLN A 40 12.13 -6.35 -18.16
N ARG A 41 10.84 -6.04 -18.07
CA ARG A 41 9.87 -6.20 -19.17
C ARG A 41 8.94 -4.99 -19.30
N ASP A 42 8.52 -4.44 -18.18
CA ASP A 42 7.62 -3.28 -18.12
C ASP A 42 8.38 -1.97 -18.11
N TYR A 43 7.86 -1.00 -18.85
CA TYR A 43 8.28 0.38 -18.85
C TYR A 43 7.08 1.30 -19.03
N VAL A 44 7.30 2.55 -18.64
CA VAL A 44 6.34 3.62 -18.86
C VAL A 44 7.00 4.85 -19.45
N THR A 45 6.20 5.71 -20.06
CA THR A 45 6.63 7.04 -20.54
C THR A 45 5.46 8.04 -20.40
N ARG A 46 5.73 9.32 -20.66
CA ARG A 46 4.72 10.37 -20.84
C ARG A 46 4.51 10.58 -22.34
N CYS A 47 3.29 10.89 -22.78
CA CYS A 47 2.95 11.04 -24.20
C CYS A 47 1.98 12.21 -24.46
N ALA A 48 2.16 13.35 -23.79
CA ALA A 48 1.30 14.52 -23.96
C ALA A 48 1.23 15.01 -25.43
N ALA A 49 2.29 14.78 -26.22
CA ALA A 49 2.36 15.11 -27.64
C ALA A 49 1.65 14.09 -28.57
N GLY A 50 0.97 13.06 -28.03
CA GLY A 50 0.27 12.04 -28.82
C GLY A 50 1.17 11.07 -29.59
N SER A 51 2.49 11.21 -29.47
CA SER A 51 3.50 10.30 -30.00
C SER A 51 4.74 10.27 -29.11
N VAL A 52 5.55 9.24 -29.26
CA VAL A 52 6.87 9.12 -28.61
C VAL A 52 7.92 8.77 -29.65
N GLN A 53 9.08 9.41 -29.57
CA GLN A 53 10.22 9.07 -30.41
C GLN A 53 11.01 7.95 -29.73
N VAL A 54 11.17 6.82 -30.42
CA VAL A 54 11.92 5.66 -29.93
C VAL A 54 13.23 5.61 -30.70
N THR A 55 14.36 5.77 -30.01
CA THR A 55 15.69 5.57 -30.57
C THR A 55 16.26 4.26 -30.03
N ALA A 56 16.66 3.37 -30.92
CA ALA A 56 17.23 2.08 -30.53
C ALA A 56 18.44 1.71 -31.37
N THR A 57 19.41 1.06 -30.76
CA THR A 57 20.57 0.49 -31.46
C THR A 57 20.62 -1.00 -31.17
N GLY A 58 20.33 -1.83 -32.18
CA GLY A 58 20.45 -3.28 -32.10
C GLY A 58 21.82 -3.79 -32.53
N THR A 59 22.19 -5.00 -32.11
CA THR A 59 23.39 -5.69 -32.63
C THR A 59 23.00 -6.75 -33.65
N ALA A 60 23.98 -7.37 -34.32
CA ALA A 60 23.73 -8.51 -35.20
C ALA A 60 22.99 -9.66 -34.46
N ASP A 61 23.40 -9.98 -33.23
CA ASP A 61 22.81 -11.06 -32.44
C ASP A 61 21.51 -10.67 -31.73
N LEU A 62 21.33 -9.37 -31.48
CA LEU A 62 20.19 -8.80 -30.75
C LEU A 62 19.56 -7.66 -31.57
N PRO A 63 18.95 -7.98 -32.74
CA PRO A 63 18.23 -6.98 -33.53
C PRO A 63 17.01 -6.48 -32.75
N ILE A 64 16.60 -5.24 -33.01
CA ILE A 64 15.50 -4.61 -32.31
C ILE A 64 14.34 -4.37 -33.26
N SER A 65 13.15 -4.85 -32.91
CA SER A 65 11.89 -4.41 -33.54
C SER A 65 11.22 -3.36 -32.67
N ILE A 66 10.63 -2.35 -33.30
CA ILE A 66 9.85 -1.31 -32.61
C ILE A 66 8.45 -1.32 -33.20
N ASP A 67 7.45 -1.54 -32.35
CA ASP A 67 6.04 -1.43 -32.69
C ASP A 67 5.60 -2.24 -33.93
N GLY A 68 5.96 -3.53 -33.93
CA GLY A 68 5.62 -4.47 -35.02
C GLY A 68 6.45 -4.32 -36.30
N ARG A 69 7.33 -3.31 -36.40
CA ARG A 69 8.25 -3.16 -37.54
C ARG A 69 9.28 -4.29 -37.59
N PRO A 70 9.83 -4.65 -38.76
CA PRO A 70 10.87 -5.68 -38.86
C PRO A 70 12.07 -5.41 -37.94
N PRO A 71 12.66 -6.43 -37.29
CA PRO A 71 13.86 -6.25 -36.47
C PRO A 71 15.03 -5.70 -37.29
N ARG A 72 15.76 -4.73 -36.74
CA ARG A 72 16.96 -4.15 -37.37
C ARG A 72 18.15 -4.16 -36.43
N SER A 73 19.33 -4.37 -37.01
CA SER A 73 20.63 -4.12 -36.38
C SER A 73 21.09 -2.69 -36.71
N GLY A 74 21.93 -2.10 -35.85
CA GLY A 74 22.33 -0.70 -35.96
C GLY A 74 21.29 0.27 -35.41
N ALA A 75 21.53 1.57 -35.58
CA ALA A 75 20.69 2.63 -35.07
C ALA A 75 19.40 2.80 -35.90
N GLN A 76 18.28 3.00 -35.22
CA GLN A 76 16.99 3.34 -35.80
C GLN A 76 16.24 4.32 -34.89
N THR A 77 15.52 5.24 -35.50
CA THR A 77 14.60 6.15 -34.79
C THR A 77 13.21 6.02 -35.40
N VAL A 78 12.21 5.86 -34.54
CA VAL A 78 10.82 5.61 -34.93
C VAL A 78 9.90 6.49 -34.09
N SER A 79 9.06 7.28 -34.76
CA SER A 79 7.91 7.91 -34.10
C SER A 79 6.78 6.90 -33.96
N VAL A 80 6.31 6.70 -32.72
CA VAL A 80 5.21 5.81 -32.36
C VAL A 80 4.02 6.64 -31.87
N PRO A 81 2.90 6.69 -32.60
CA PRO A 81 1.67 7.31 -32.11
C PRO A 81 1.18 6.58 -30.85
N LEU A 82 0.98 7.33 -29.77
CA LEU A 82 0.67 6.79 -28.46
C LEU A 82 -0.10 7.82 -27.62
N ARG A 83 -1.28 7.43 -27.14
CA ARG A 83 -2.12 8.22 -26.21
C ARG A 83 -2.04 7.67 -24.79
N ALA A 84 -2.46 8.46 -23.82
CA ALA A 84 -2.54 8.04 -22.41
C ALA A 84 -3.29 6.71 -22.28
N GLY A 85 -2.73 5.76 -21.53
CA GLY A 85 -3.29 4.42 -21.38
C GLY A 85 -2.83 3.40 -22.42
N GLN A 86 -2.50 3.82 -23.65
CA GLN A 86 -2.08 2.90 -24.71
C GLN A 86 -0.66 2.38 -24.47
N ARG A 87 -0.36 1.18 -24.98
CA ARG A 87 1.00 0.61 -24.98
C ARG A 87 1.47 0.26 -26.39
N PHE A 88 2.77 0.37 -26.62
CA PHE A 88 3.44 -0.30 -27.72
C PHE A 88 4.46 -1.31 -27.15
N SER A 89 4.98 -2.17 -28.02
CA SER A 89 6.00 -3.13 -27.65
C SER A 89 7.22 -3.01 -28.57
N PHE A 90 8.38 -3.34 -28.03
CA PHE A 90 9.60 -3.53 -28.79
C PHE A 90 10.25 -4.85 -28.40
N THR A 91 11.06 -5.42 -29.28
CA THR A 91 11.83 -6.63 -28.97
C THR A 91 13.31 -6.36 -29.03
N VAL A 92 14.08 -7.11 -28.25
CA VAL A 92 15.55 -7.18 -28.36
C VAL A 92 15.90 -8.66 -28.51
N GLY A 93 16.30 -9.07 -29.71
CA GLY A 93 16.34 -10.47 -30.10
C GLY A 93 14.96 -11.11 -29.96
N ARG A 94 14.82 -12.12 -29.10
CA ARG A 94 13.55 -12.83 -28.86
C ARG A 94 12.74 -12.29 -27.69
N ARG A 95 13.27 -11.31 -26.95
CA ARG A 95 12.66 -10.82 -25.72
C ARG A 95 11.80 -9.60 -26.00
N SER A 96 10.54 -9.65 -25.59
CA SER A 96 9.59 -8.54 -25.72
C SER A 96 9.56 -7.66 -24.47
N TYR A 97 9.37 -6.37 -24.69
CA TYR A 97 9.23 -5.34 -23.67
C TYR A 97 8.00 -4.49 -23.98
N ASP A 98 7.34 -4.02 -22.92
CA ASP A 98 6.11 -3.25 -23.01
C ASP A 98 6.37 -1.81 -22.53
N VAL A 99 5.92 -0.83 -23.30
CA VAL A 99 5.97 0.59 -22.92
C VAL A 99 4.56 1.14 -22.94
N ARG A 100 4.04 1.53 -21.77
CA ARG A 100 2.71 2.16 -21.66
C ARG A 100 2.81 3.64 -21.35
N CYS A 101 1.98 4.45 -22.00
CA CYS A 101 1.90 5.86 -21.66
C CYS A 101 1.05 6.09 -20.41
N LEU A 102 1.60 6.81 -19.43
CA LEU A 102 0.89 7.19 -18.21
C LEU A 102 -0.08 8.35 -18.46
N PRO A 103 -1.25 8.37 -17.77
CA PRO A 103 -2.11 9.55 -17.71
C PRO A 103 -1.35 10.72 -17.10
N GLU A 104 -1.50 11.93 -17.67
CA GLU A 104 -0.79 13.14 -17.21
C GLU A 104 -0.98 13.42 -15.72
N GLU A 105 -2.20 13.23 -15.21
CA GLU A 105 -2.59 13.46 -13.82
C GLU A 105 -1.98 12.46 -12.82
N LEU A 106 -1.51 11.30 -13.30
CA LEU A 106 -0.94 10.27 -12.43
C LEU A 106 0.40 10.76 -11.87
N VAL A 107 0.59 10.63 -10.56
CA VAL A 107 1.81 11.05 -9.85
C VAL A 107 3.06 10.35 -10.41
N ASP A 108 4.19 11.06 -10.44
CA ASP A 108 5.47 10.47 -10.79
C ASP A 108 6.03 9.67 -9.60
N LEU A 109 6.58 8.48 -9.90
CA LEU A 109 7.18 7.59 -8.91
C LEU A 109 8.71 7.57 -9.07
N HIS A 110 9.43 7.84 -7.98
CA HIS A 110 10.88 7.69 -7.91
C HIS A 110 11.22 6.41 -7.17
N VAL A 111 11.79 5.44 -7.90
CA VAL A 111 12.00 4.10 -7.37
C VAL A 111 13.48 3.72 -7.36
N ARG A 112 13.93 3.08 -6.28
CA ARG A 112 15.27 2.50 -6.15
C ARG A 112 15.18 1.12 -5.50
N GLY A 113 16.00 0.19 -5.97
CA GLY A 113 16.05 -1.18 -5.46
C GLY A 113 14.97 -2.08 -6.05
N LEU A 114 14.68 -3.19 -5.38
CA LEU A 114 13.73 -4.21 -5.84
C LEU A 114 12.88 -4.71 -4.68
N LEU A 115 11.57 -4.83 -4.94
CA LEU A 115 10.68 -5.54 -4.02
C LEU A 115 11.11 -7.01 -3.86
N PRO A 116 10.85 -7.64 -2.70
CA PRO A 116 11.02 -9.08 -2.52
C PRO A 116 10.36 -9.91 -3.62
N ARG A 117 10.90 -11.11 -3.91
CA ARG A 117 10.29 -12.02 -4.91
C ARG A 117 8.90 -12.51 -4.50
N SER A 118 8.65 -12.60 -3.20
CA SER A 118 7.37 -12.88 -2.55
C SER A 118 6.32 -11.78 -2.74
N MET A 119 6.71 -10.58 -3.17
CA MET A 119 5.83 -9.43 -3.41
C MET A 119 5.96 -8.99 -4.87
N PRO A 120 5.52 -9.84 -5.83
CA PRO A 120 5.76 -9.60 -7.25
C PRO A 120 4.98 -8.40 -7.81
N LEU A 121 3.85 -8.07 -7.18
CA LEU A 121 2.95 -6.99 -7.50
C LEU A 121 2.51 -6.32 -6.21
N VAL A 122 2.42 -4.99 -6.21
CA VAL A 122 1.93 -4.22 -5.06
C VAL A 122 0.89 -3.22 -5.53
N LEU A 123 -0.28 -3.25 -4.88
CA LEU A 123 -1.36 -2.28 -5.05
C LEU A 123 -1.16 -1.13 -4.07
N LEU A 124 -1.19 0.10 -4.61
CA LEU A 124 -0.97 1.34 -3.90
C LEU A 124 -2.23 2.18 -3.97
N SER A 125 -2.68 2.67 -2.83
CA SER A 125 -3.61 3.79 -2.74
C SER A 125 -2.79 5.07 -2.77
N VAL A 126 -3.08 6.00 -3.67
CA VAL A 126 -2.28 7.21 -3.91
C VAL A 126 -3.19 8.44 -3.95
N ASN A 127 -3.07 9.34 -2.99
CA ASN A 127 -3.95 10.51 -2.88
C ASN A 127 -3.18 11.80 -2.71
N ARG A 128 -3.52 12.84 -3.47
CA ARG A 128 -2.91 14.18 -3.34
C ARG A 128 -3.76 15.05 -2.42
N LEU A 129 -3.90 14.65 -1.15
CA LEU A 129 -4.80 15.28 -0.18
C LEU A 129 -4.62 16.80 0.00
N LEU A 130 -3.43 17.34 -0.26
CA LEU A 130 -3.14 18.77 -0.14
C LEU A 130 -3.45 19.57 -1.42
N ALA A 131 -4.02 18.93 -2.44
CA ALA A 131 -4.42 19.55 -3.71
C ALA A 131 -5.91 19.28 -3.98
N PRO A 132 -6.81 20.14 -3.50
CA PRO A 132 -8.25 20.01 -3.72
C PRO A 132 -8.59 19.83 -5.21
N GLY A 133 -9.56 18.97 -5.51
CA GLY A 133 -9.97 18.67 -6.89
C GLY A 133 -9.06 17.68 -7.64
N THR A 134 -7.96 17.22 -7.04
CA THR A 134 -7.14 16.17 -7.64
C THR A 134 -7.67 14.77 -7.30
N PRO A 135 -7.72 13.84 -8.28
CA PRO A 135 -8.21 12.50 -8.06
C PRO A 135 -7.21 11.63 -7.26
N GLY A 136 -7.74 10.77 -6.39
CA GLY A 136 -7.02 9.61 -5.88
C GLY A 136 -6.81 8.55 -6.97
N TRP A 137 -5.81 7.69 -6.79
CA TRP A 137 -5.47 6.61 -7.72
C TRP A 137 -5.22 5.31 -6.98
N ALA A 138 -5.79 4.22 -7.50
CA ALA A 138 -5.31 2.87 -7.23
C ALA A 138 -4.28 2.52 -8.30
N VAL A 139 -3.08 2.11 -7.91
CA VAL A 139 -1.97 1.81 -8.84
C VAL A 139 -1.35 0.47 -8.49
N ILE A 140 -1.21 -0.43 -9.46
CA ILE A 140 -0.44 -1.66 -9.27
C ILE A 140 0.93 -1.48 -9.91
N ILE A 141 1.97 -1.68 -9.10
CA ILE A 141 3.36 -1.66 -9.53
C ILE A 141 3.96 -3.07 -9.55
N ASP A 142 4.95 -3.28 -10.43
CA ASP A 142 5.79 -4.46 -10.44
C ASP A 142 6.92 -4.39 -9.40
N ARG A 143 7.81 -5.40 -9.38
CA ARG A 143 8.96 -5.45 -8.45
C ARG A 143 9.97 -4.31 -8.59
N ARG A 144 9.97 -3.62 -9.73
CA ARG A 144 10.83 -2.47 -10.02
C ARG A 144 10.11 -1.15 -9.83
N GLY A 145 8.86 -1.20 -9.36
CA GLY A 145 8.03 -0.03 -9.12
C GLY A 145 7.43 0.58 -10.39
N VAL A 146 7.40 -0.16 -11.50
CA VAL A 146 6.78 0.29 -12.75
C VAL A 146 5.26 0.15 -12.63
N PRO A 147 4.47 1.22 -12.83
CA PRO A 147 3.01 1.13 -12.91
C PRO A 147 2.59 0.29 -14.11
N ILE A 148 1.88 -0.82 -13.87
CA ILE A 148 1.37 -1.71 -14.93
C ILE A 148 -0.15 -1.72 -15.03
N TRP A 149 -0.83 -1.19 -14.02
CA TRP A 149 -2.28 -0.99 -14.00
C TRP A 149 -2.62 0.18 -13.09
N TRP A 150 -3.70 0.90 -13.41
CA TRP A 150 -4.19 2.00 -12.58
C TRP A 150 -5.68 2.24 -12.76
N ARG A 151 -6.28 2.86 -11.75
CA ARG A 151 -7.68 3.29 -11.75
C ARG A 151 -7.79 4.62 -11.03
N LYS A 152 -8.46 5.57 -11.70
CA LYS A 152 -8.81 6.87 -11.13
C LYS A 152 -9.97 6.66 -10.14
N GLY A 153 -9.78 7.07 -8.89
CA GLY A 153 -10.84 7.14 -7.89
C GLY A 153 -11.54 8.50 -7.91
N SER A 154 -12.58 8.65 -7.07
CA SER A 154 -13.35 9.88 -6.97
C SER A 154 -13.80 10.13 -5.52
N PRO A 155 -13.33 11.19 -4.84
CA PRO A 155 -12.06 11.93 -4.98
C PRO A 155 -10.86 11.25 -4.28
N LEU A 156 -11.10 10.22 -3.46
CA LEU A 156 -10.09 9.50 -2.68
C LEU A 156 -10.08 8.02 -3.06
N VAL A 157 -8.91 7.40 -2.99
CA VAL A 157 -8.75 5.94 -2.93
C VAL A 157 -8.19 5.60 -1.54
N ALA A 158 -9.02 5.02 -0.69
CA ALA A 158 -8.62 4.58 0.65
C ALA A 158 -8.35 3.06 0.64
N ALA A 159 -9.31 2.25 1.09
CA ALA A 159 -9.24 0.79 1.00
C ALA A 159 -9.09 0.33 -0.46
N ALA A 160 -7.98 -0.34 -0.74
CA ALA A 160 -7.72 -1.01 -2.00
C ALA A 160 -7.00 -2.33 -1.72
N GLU A 161 -7.55 -3.44 -2.22
CA GLU A 161 -7.01 -4.78 -2.00
C GLU A 161 -7.09 -5.67 -3.24
N PHE A 162 -6.23 -6.69 -3.30
CA PHE A 162 -6.43 -7.79 -4.20
C PHE A 162 -7.47 -8.75 -3.61
N VAL A 163 -8.43 -9.20 -4.42
CA VAL A 163 -9.55 -10.03 -3.96
C VAL A 163 -9.78 -11.20 -4.90
N GLY A 164 -9.59 -12.41 -4.39
CA GLY A 164 -9.64 -13.63 -5.21
C GLY A 164 -8.68 -13.58 -6.41
N HIS A 165 -8.96 -14.37 -7.44
CA HIS A 165 -8.10 -14.48 -8.61
C HIS A 165 -8.41 -13.42 -9.68
N ASN A 166 -7.41 -12.60 -10.02
CA ASN A 166 -7.47 -11.51 -10.99
C ASN A 166 -8.64 -10.54 -10.75
N ARG A 167 -8.90 -10.17 -9.50
CA ARG A 167 -9.84 -9.09 -9.16
C ARG A 167 -9.22 -8.12 -8.16
N ILE A 168 -9.70 -6.89 -8.23
CA ILE A 168 -9.20 -5.76 -7.47
C ILE A 168 -10.41 -5.13 -6.80
N GLY A 169 -10.34 -4.96 -5.48
CA GLY A 169 -11.32 -4.27 -4.68
C GLY A 169 -10.82 -2.85 -4.47
N VAL A 170 -11.61 -1.86 -4.86
CA VAL A 170 -11.30 -0.45 -4.63
C VAL A 170 -12.52 0.23 -4.05
N TRP A 171 -12.34 0.90 -2.93
CA TRP A 171 -13.37 1.75 -2.34
C TRP A 171 -13.50 3.05 -3.13
N ASP A 172 -14.73 3.37 -3.51
CA ASP A 172 -15.12 4.66 -4.08
C ASP A 172 -16.08 5.37 -3.16
N GLY A 173 -15.79 6.63 -2.85
CA GLY A 173 -16.67 7.46 -2.04
C GLY A 173 -15.98 8.74 -1.61
N ALA A 174 -16.70 9.51 -0.82
CA ALA A 174 -16.16 10.67 -0.13
C ALA A 174 -16.00 10.36 1.36
N LEU A 175 -14.99 10.95 1.99
CA LEU A 175 -14.97 11.05 3.43
C LEU A 175 -16.08 12.03 3.83
N ALA A 176 -16.96 11.61 4.72
CA ALA A 176 -18.02 12.43 5.28
C ALA A 176 -17.56 13.05 6.62
N ASP A 177 -18.51 13.50 7.44
CA ASP A 177 -18.20 14.01 8.77
C ASP A 177 -17.42 13.02 9.63
N ALA A 178 -16.48 13.57 10.41
CA ALA A 178 -15.55 12.85 11.26
C ALA A 178 -14.70 11.80 10.53
N ASP A 179 -14.43 12.01 9.24
CA ASP A 179 -13.62 11.12 8.39
C ASP A 179 -14.21 9.71 8.22
N VAL A 180 -15.49 9.52 8.56
CA VAL A 180 -16.24 8.30 8.26
C VAL A 180 -16.49 8.25 6.76
N GLY A 181 -15.98 7.20 6.10
CA GLY A 181 -16.26 6.96 4.71
C GLY A 181 -17.72 6.51 4.53
N ARG A 182 -18.45 7.16 3.64
CA ARG A 182 -19.69 6.59 3.09
C ARG A 182 -19.47 6.33 1.63
N GLY A 183 -19.09 5.10 1.32
CA GLY A 183 -18.75 4.73 -0.03
C GLY A 183 -19.20 3.34 -0.40
N THR A 184 -18.69 2.90 -1.54
CA THR A 184 -18.97 1.61 -2.14
C THR A 184 -17.65 0.90 -2.39
N LEU A 185 -17.48 -0.31 -1.86
CA LEU A 185 -16.41 -1.20 -2.30
C LEU A 185 -16.79 -1.76 -3.67
N GLN A 186 -16.02 -1.43 -4.71
CA GLN A 186 -16.16 -1.98 -6.05
C GLN A 186 -15.14 -3.10 -6.25
N ILE A 187 -15.59 -4.31 -6.58
CA ILE A 187 -14.72 -5.38 -7.07
C ILE A 187 -14.83 -5.44 -8.58
N GLU A 188 -13.68 -5.33 -9.24
CA GLU A 188 -13.55 -5.32 -10.69
C GLU A 188 -12.45 -6.24 -11.19
N ARG A 189 -12.52 -6.58 -12.47
CA ARG A 189 -11.40 -7.20 -13.19
C ARG A 189 -10.44 -6.11 -13.70
N PRO A 190 -9.21 -6.47 -14.10
CA PRO A 190 -8.24 -5.49 -14.62
C PRO A 190 -8.70 -4.64 -15.81
N ASP A 191 -9.69 -5.09 -16.58
CA ASP A 191 -10.30 -4.32 -17.66
C ASP A 191 -11.38 -3.32 -17.21
N GLY A 192 -11.63 -3.20 -15.91
CA GLY A 192 -12.65 -2.33 -15.34
C GLY A 192 -14.06 -2.93 -15.38
N SER A 193 -14.24 -4.16 -15.88
CA SER A 193 -15.53 -4.84 -15.77
C SER A 193 -15.86 -5.12 -14.31
N ARG A 194 -17.02 -4.63 -13.88
CA ARG A 194 -17.51 -4.81 -12.51
C ARG A 194 -17.87 -6.27 -12.28
N VAL A 195 -17.48 -6.80 -11.13
CA VAL A 195 -17.82 -8.14 -10.65
C VAL A 195 -18.91 -8.06 -9.60
N ARG A 196 -18.72 -7.18 -8.61
CA ARG A 196 -19.65 -6.99 -7.48
C ARG A 196 -19.36 -5.66 -6.80
N SER A 197 -20.36 -5.10 -6.11
CA SER A 197 -20.18 -3.95 -5.24
C SER A 197 -20.90 -4.13 -3.91
N TRP A 198 -20.40 -3.47 -2.86
CA TRP A 198 -21.07 -3.33 -1.57
C TRP A 198 -21.13 -1.86 -1.20
N SER A 199 -22.35 -1.36 -0.99
CA SER A 199 -22.60 0.01 -0.53
C SER A 199 -22.52 0.11 0.99
N ASP A 200 -22.49 1.34 1.50
CA ASP A 200 -22.42 1.65 2.93
C ASP A 200 -21.22 0.95 3.60
N VAL A 201 -20.07 1.17 2.99
CA VAL A 201 -18.77 0.67 3.41
C VAL A 201 -17.91 1.87 3.78
N ASP A 202 -17.29 1.81 4.96
CA ASP A 202 -16.30 2.79 5.38
C ASP A 202 -15.03 2.74 4.49
N ALA A 203 -14.31 3.85 4.45
CA ALA A 203 -13.12 4.04 3.63
C ALA A 203 -11.92 3.23 4.13
N HIS A 204 -11.85 2.90 5.42
CA HIS A 204 -10.64 2.39 6.05
C HIS A 204 -10.41 0.91 5.79
N GLU A 205 -11.48 0.12 5.83
CA GLU A 205 -11.36 -1.34 5.79
C GLU A 205 -12.54 -2.03 5.12
N ALA A 206 -12.19 -2.87 4.15
CA ALA A 206 -13.10 -3.81 3.55
C ALA A 206 -12.26 -5.01 3.11
N HIS A 207 -12.59 -6.19 3.64
CA HIS A 207 -11.86 -7.42 3.39
C HIS A 207 -12.82 -8.53 2.93
N LEU A 208 -12.67 -8.99 1.69
CA LEU A 208 -13.44 -10.13 1.20
C LEU A 208 -12.80 -11.45 1.65
N ALA A 209 -13.51 -12.19 2.49
CA ALA A 209 -13.11 -13.52 2.93
C ALA A 209 -13.27 -14.57 1.82
N ALA A 210 -12.61 -15.73 1.99
CA ALA A 210 -12.62 -16.81 1.01
C ALA A 210 -14.01 -17.42 0.76
N ASP A 211 -14.92 -17.37 1.75
CA ASP A 211 -16.31 -17.80 1.64
C ASP A 211 -17.21 -16.76 0.92
N GLY A 212 -16.63 -15.64 0.49
CA GLY A 212 -17.33 -14.54 -0.18
C GLY A 212 -18.07 -13.61 0.75
N SER A 213 -17.96 -13.78 2.08
CA SER A 213 -18.42 -12.80 3.07
C SER A 213 -17.48 -11.60 3.10
N LEU A 214 -18.03 -10.43 3.40
CA LEU A 214 -17.29 -9.18 3.52
C LEU A 214 -17.15 -8.81 5.00
N TRP A 215 -15.92 -8.64 5.45
CA TRP A 215 -15.63 -7.97 6.72
C TRP A 215 -15.42 -6.49 6.45
N VAL A 216 -16.09 -5.63 7.21
CA VAL A 216 -16.13 -4.21 6.91
C VAL A 216 -16.30 -3.36 8.17
N ILE A 217 -15.81 -2.13 8.12
CA ILE A 217 -16.13 -1.09 9.10
C ILE A 217 -17.33 -0.28 8.59
N THR A 218 -18.24 0.06 9.50
CA THR A 218 -19.31 1.04 9.28
C THR A 218 -19.42 1.93 10.52
N ALA A 219 -20.36 2.87 10.51
CA ALA A 219 -20.63 3.75 11.63
C ALA A 219 -22.13 3.81 11.93
N ALA A 220 -22.46 3.64 13.21
CA ALA A 220 -23.81 3.88 13.71
C ALA A 220 -23.91 5.32 14.27
N GLU A 221 -24.98 6.03 13.93
CA GLU A 221 -25.25 7.34 14.53
C GLU A 221 -25.95 7.16 15.88
N ARG A 222 -25.46 7.86 16.90
CA ARG A 222 -26.10 7.95 18.20
C ARG A 222 -26.30 9.41 18.59
N ARG A 223 -27.53 9.77 18.98
CA ARG A 223 -27.92 11.12 19.40
C ARG A 223 -28.16 11.17 20.90
N GLY A 224 -28.11 12.37 21.48
CA GLY A 224 -28.43 12.56 22.89
C GLY A 224 -27.33 12.07 23.84
N VAL A 225 -26.09 11.99 23.37
CA VAL A 225 -24.96 11.57 24.20
C VAL A 225 -24.61 12.73 25.14
N ASP A 226 -24.80 12.55 26.45
CA ASP A 226 -24.44 13.56 27.45
C ASP A 226 -22.94 13.55 27.69
N LEU A 227 -22.28 14.67 27.36
CA LEU A 227 -20.85 14.86 27.53
C LEU A 227 -20.51 15.93 28.57
N ARG A 228 -21.47 16.38 29.40
CA ARG A 228 -21.22 17.42 30.43
C ARG A 228 -20.10 17.04 31.39
N SER A 229 -20.05 15.77 31.78
CA SER A 229 -18.99 15.22 32.64
C SER A 229 -17.58 15.29 32.02
N TYR A 230 -17.49 15.62 30.72
CA TYR A 230 -16.26 15.69 29.94
C TYR A 230 -16.03 17.10 29.35
N ALA A 231 -16.64 18.13 29.93
CA ALA A 231 -16.64 19.50 29.41
C ALA A 231 -17.21 19.64 27.97
N GLY A 232 -18.09 18.72 27.58
CA GLY A 232 -18.87 18.77 26.35
C GLY A 232 -20.33 19.17 26.57
N PRO A 233 -21.15 19.16 25.51
CA PRO A 233 -22.56 19.54 25.60
C PRO A 233 -23.42 18.47 26.31
N ALA A 234 -24.60 18.88 26.77
CA ALA A 234 -25.60 17.99 27.37
C ALA A 234 -26.22 16.98 26.38
N SER A 235 -26.06 17.22 25.08
CA SER A 235 -26.57 16.37 24.02
C SER A 235 -25.68 16.53 22.79
N ALA A 236 -24.88 15.50 22.50
CA ALA A 236 -24.04 15.40 21.31
C ALA A 236 -24.58 14.32 20.36
N SER A 237 -24.18 14.44 19.09
CA SER A 237 -24.31 13.36 18.11
C SER A 237 -22.95 12.69 17.90
N THR A 238 -22.88 11.38 18.01
CA THR A 238 -21.64 10.60 17.82
C THR A 238 -21.77 9.64 16.64
N PHE A 239 -20.62 9.28 16.07
CA PHE A 239 -20.48 8.07 15.28
C PHE A 239 -19.81 7.00 16.14
N ASP A 240 -20.52 5.90 16.32
CA ASP A 240 -20.00 4.72 16.99
C ASP A 240 -19.44 3.78 15.91
N GLY A 241 -18.16 3.40 16.03
CA GLY A 241 -17.53 2.49 15.09
C GLY A 241 -18.09 1.07 15.19
N VAL A 242 -18.52 0.50 14.07
CA VAL A 242 -19.10 -0.85 14.00
C VAL A 242 -18.28 -1.72 13.06
N VAL A 243 -17.97 -2.94 13.48
CA VAL A 243 -17.43 -3.98 12.61
C VAL A 243 -18.56 -4.92 12.22
N GLU A 244 -18.70 -5.22 10.92
CA GLU A 244 -19.69 -6.17 10.42
C GLU A 244 -19.03 -7.28 9.60
N GLN A 245 -19.58 -8.49 9.72
CA GLN A 245 -19.42 -9.53 8.71
C GLN A 245 -20.72 -9.61 7.91
N ARG A 246 -20.68 -9.29 6.62
CA ARG A 246 -21.82 -9.36 5.71
C ARG A 246 -21.71 -10.61 4.84
N SER A 247 -22.82 -11.31 4.64
CA SER A 247 -22.93 -12.40 3.68
C SER A 247 -22.69 -11.92 2.23
N PRO A 248 -22.49 -12.84 1.26
CA PRO A 248 -22.40 -12.47 -0.15
C PRO A 248 -23.57 -11.65 -0.70
N SER A 249 -24.78 -11.76 -0.10
CA SER A 249 -25.96 -10.98 -0.47
C SER A 249 -26.10 -9.64 0.27
N GLY A 250 -25.17 -9.32 1.18
CA GLY A 250 -25.17 -8.08 1.95
C GLY A 250 -25.87 -8.18 3.31
N ARG A 251 -26.53 -9.29 3.65
CA ARG A 251 -27.13 -9.49 4.98
C ARG A 251 -26.03 -9.56 6.05
N VAL A 252 -26.18 -8.80 7.13
CA VAL A 252 -25.29 -8.85 8.32
C VAL A 252 -25.41 -10.23 8.98
N LEU A 253 -24.28 -10.91 9.11
CA LEU A 253 -24.13 -12.21 9.79
C LEU A 253 -23.64 -12.05 11.23
N TRP A 254 -22.88 -10.98 11.48
CA TRP A 254 -22.31 -10.64 12.76
C TRP A 254 -22.00 -9.14 12.78
N ALA A 255 -22.18 -8.50 13.93
CA ALA A 255 -21.83 -7.10 14.15
C ALA A 255 -21.24 -6.90 15.54
N TRP A 256 -20.37 -5.91 15.69
CA TRP A 256 -19.80 -5.49 16.95
C TRP A 256 -19.68 -3.98 16.98
N ASN A 257 -20.42 -3.35 17.89
CA ASN A 257 -20.44 -1.91 18.06
C ASN A 257 -19.49 -1.50 19.19
N ALA A 258 -18.44 -0.75 18.87
CA ALA A 258 -17.42 -0.38 19.84
C ALA A 258 -17.97 0.41 21.05
N ALA A 259 -19.04 1.18 20.86
CA ALA A 259 -19.65 1.96 21.94
C ALA A 259 -20.38 1.12 22.99
N GLU A 260 -20.74 -0.13 22.67
CA GLU A 260 -21.33 -1.08 23.63
C GLU A 260 -20.26 -1.76 24.52
N HIS A 261 -18.98 -1.59 24.17
CA HIS A 261 -17.87 -2.33 24.78
C HIS A 261 -16.74 -1.44 25.30
N THR A 262 -16.77 -0.13 25.02
CA THR A 262 -15.75 0.84 25.44
C THR A 262 -16.41 2.05 26.09
N ASP A 263 -15.66 2.72 26.98
CA ASP A 263 -16.12 3.94 27.65
C ASP A 263 -15.68 5.18 26.85
N ILE A 264 -16.37 6.31 27.03
CA ILE A 264 -15.98 7.60 26.43
C ILE A 264 -14.57 8.01 26.91
N LEU A 265 -14.21 7.70 28.15
CA LEU A 265 -12.89 7.93 28.71
C LEU A 265 -11.78 7.06 28.08
N ASP A 266 -12.13 5.98 27.36
CA ASP A 266 -11.14 5.20 26.61
C ASP A 266 -10.50 6.01 25.48
N SER A 267 -11.15 7.08 25.00
CA SER A 267 -10.55 8.01 24.03
C SER A 267 -9.38 8.81 24.62
N GLY A 268 -9.27 8.88 25.95
CA GLY A 268 -8.12 9.43 26.66
C GLY A 268 -7.72 10.81 26.16
N ARG A 269 -6.48 10.95 25.67
CA ARG A 269 -5.94 12.23 25.16
C ARG A 269 -6.66 12.78 23.93
N TRP A 270 -7.44 11.95 23.22
CA TRP A 270 -8.20 12.37 22.06
C TRP A 270 -9.53 13.03 22.44
N LEU A 271 -10.03 12.80 23.66
CA LEU A 271 -11.37 13.22 24.06
C LEU A 271 -11.57 14.73 23.96
N ALA A 272 -10.66 15.53 24.54
CA ALA A 272 -10.77 16.99 24.48
C ALA A 272 -10.67 17.54 23.04
N PRO A 273 -9.70 17.13 22.20
CA PRO A 273 -9.69 17.49 20.77
C PRO A 273 -10.98 17.09 20.03
N ILE A 274 -11.54 15.91 20.29
CA ILE A 274 -12.78 15.45 19.65
C ILE A 274 -13.96 16.33 20.08
N ILE A 275 -14.14 16.57 21.38
CA ILE A 275 -15.21 17.44 21.89
C ILE A 275 -15.10 18.85 21.31
N ALA A 276 -13.88 19.37 21.13
CA ALA A 276 -13.67 20.67 20.49
C ALA A 276 -14.16 20.72 19.03
N LEU A 277 -14.26 19.57 18.33
CA LEU A 277 -14.85 19.50 16.98
C LEU A 277 -16.38 19.66 17.01
N GLN A 278 -17.07 19.33 18.12
CA GLN A 278 -18.51 19.54 18.27
C GLN A 278 -18.90 21.01 18.16
N ALA A 279 -18.02 21.93 18.58
CA ALA A 279 -18.22 23.38 18.40
C ALA A 279 -18.32 23.79 16.92
N ARG A 280 -18.03 22.87 15.98
CA ARG A 280 -18.18 23.05 14.53
C ARG A 280 -19.39 22.31 13.96
N ASP A 281 -20.35 21.93 14.80
CA ASP A 281 -21.56 21.16 14.46
C ASP A 281 -21.26 19.80 13.79
N ARG A 282 -20.09 19.22 14.09
CA ARG A 282 -19.70 17.89 13.60
C ARG A 282 -20.16 16.82 14.56
N ARG A 283 -20.50 15.66 14.02
CA ARG A 283 -20.64 14.42 14.80
C ARG A 283 -19.28 14.02 15.37
N LEU A 284 -19.27 13.50 16.59
CA LEU A 284 -18.05 13.09 17.28
C LEU A 284 -17.71 11.64 16.99
N ASP A 285 -16.51 11.38 16.50
CA ASP A 285 -15.98 10.04 16.31
C ASP A 285 -15.05 9.67 17.47
N LEU A 286 -15.57 8.88 18.41
CA LEU A 286 -14.88 8.58 19.68
C LEU A 286 -13.88 7.44 19.55
N GLN A 287 -14.10 6.49 18.62
CA GLN A 287 -13.25 5.31 18.48
C GLN A 287 -12.37 5.35 17.24
N HIS A 288 -12.89 5.84 16.11
CA HIS A 288 -12.23 5.89 14.82
C HIS A 288 -11.59 4.54 14.45
N LEU A 289 -12.45 3.55 14.19
CA LEU A 289 -11.99 2.22 13.78
C LEU A 289 -11.36 2.31 12.40
N ASN A 290 -10.17 1.72 12.23
CA ASN A 290 -9.40 1.90 10.99
C ASN A 290 -8.75 0.63 10.42
N SER A 291 -8.87 -0.51 11.12
CA SER A 291 -8.50 -1.81 10.58
C SER A 291 -9.16 -2.94 11.35
N ILE A 292 -9.52 -4.00 10.61
CA ILE A 292 -10.02 -5.26 11.16
C ILE A 292 -9.20 -6.43 10.62
N ASP A 293 -9.01 -7.45 11.42
CA ASP A 293 -8.48 -8.73 10.94
C ASP A 293 -9.09 -9.88 11.72
N THR A 294 -9.04 -11.10 11.19
CA THR A 294 -9.58 -12.29 11.89
C THR A 294 -8.56 -13.41 11.89
N ASP A 295 -8.48 -14.14 12.98
CA ASP A 295 -7.60 -15.31 13.08
C ASP A 295 -8.21 -16.58 12.46
N GLY A 296 -9.47 -16.53 11.99
CA GLY A 296 -10.23 -17.69 11.54
C GLY A 296 -10.65 -18.67 12.66
N HIS A 297 -10.27 -18.40 13.92
CA HIS A 297 -10.45 -19.27 15.08
C HIS A 297 -11.33 -18.65 16.17
N GLY A 298 -11.93 -17.48 15.91
CA GLY A 298 -12.93 -16.86 16.77
C GLY A 298 -12.47 -15.57 17.46
N THR A 299 -11.32 -15.01 17.06
CA THR A 299 -10.89 -13.68 17.48
C THR A 299 -10.92 -12.71 16.30
N VAL A 300 -11.52 -11.55 16.54
CA VAL A 300 -11.48 -10.39 15.64
C VAL A 300 -10.53 -9.37 16.24
N LEU A 301 -9.54 -8.95 15.47
CA LEU A 301 -8.61 -7.88 15.81
C LEU A 301 -9.22 -6.55 15.34
N VAL A 302 -9.32 -5.58 16.22
CA VAL A 302 -9.93 -4.27 15.92
C VAL A 302 -8.98 -3.16 16.37
N SER A 303 -8.62 -2.25 15.47
CA SER A 303 -7.83 -1.05 15.80
C SER A 303 -8.73 0.17 15.92
N ALA A 304 -8.63 0.88 17.05
CA ALA A 304 -9.31 2.13 17.32
C ALA A 304 -8.29 3.26 17.47
N CYS A 305 -8.20 4.13 16.46
CA CYS A 305 -7.20 5.19 16.37
C CYS A 305 -7.39 6.22 17.50
N HIS A 306 -8.62 6.66 17.74
CA HIS A 306 -8.97 7.67 18.74
C HIS A 306 -8.99 7.13 20.18
N GLN A 307 -8.59 5.87 20.38
CA GLN A 307 -8.38 5.28 21.71
C GLN A 307 -6.92 4.83 21.92
N ASP A 308 -6.04 5.07 20.95
CA ASP A 308 -4.66 4.57 20.94
C ASP A 308 -4.57 3.05 21.26
N ALA A 309 -5.57 2.28 20.83
CA ALA A 309 -5.76 0.92 21.29
C ALA A 309 -6.11 -0.09 20.19
N VAL A 310 -5.57 -1.31 20.36
CA VAL A 310 -5.94 -2.48 19.56
C VAL A 310 -6.60 -3.52 20.47
N TYR A 311 -7.74 -4.04 20.05
CA TYR A 311 -8.56 -4.98 20.79
C TYR A 311 -8.55 -6.37 20.15
N GLY A 312 -8.39 -7.40 20.98
CA GLY A 312 -8.80 -8.75 20.62
C GLY A 312 -10.23 -8.99 21.09
N VAL A 313 -11.16 -9.13 20.15
CA VAL A 313 -12.59 -9.30 20.39
C VAL A 313 -12.97 -10.75 20.14
N ARG A 314 -13.69 -11.37 21.08
CA ARG A 314 -14.20 -12.73 20.89
C ARG A 314 -15.44 -12.70 20.01
N ARG A 315 -15.40 -13.39 18.86
CA ARG A 315 -16.49 -13.38 17.87
C ARG A 315 -17.81 -13.91 18.42
N ARG A 316 -17.78 -14.90 19.31
CA ARG A 316 -19.02 -15.56 19.78
C ARG A 316 -19.98 -14.66 20.57
N ASP A 317 -19.42 -13.69 21.31
CA ASP A 317 -20.16 -12.89 22.31
C ASP A 317 -19.74 -11.41 22.35
N GLY A 318 -18.83 -10.98 21.47
CA GLY A 318 -18.35 -9.60 21.41
C GLY A 318 -17.43 -9.18 22.57
N ALA A 319 -17.08 -10.10 23.48
CA ALA A 319 -16.30 -9.72 24.66
C ALA A 319 -14.86 -9.35 24.29
N ILE A 320 -14.37 -8.22 24.82
CA ILE A 320 -12.96 -7.86 24.74
C ILE A 320 -12.14 -8.86 25.57
N LEU A 321 -11.29 -9.62 24.88
CA LEU A 321 -10.36 -10.58 25.48
C LEU A 321 -9.18 -9.86 26.11
N TRP A 322 -8.64 -8.89 25.39
CA TRP A 322 -7.45 -8.13 25.75
C TRP A 322 -7.42 -6.80 24.98
N LYS A 323 -6.72 -5.80 25.55
CA LYS A 323 -6.49 -4.47 24.99
C LYS A 323 -4.99 -4.16 24.99
N LEU A 324 -4.44 -3.81 23.83
CA LEU A 324 -3.07 -3.32 23.68
C LEU A 324 -3.09 -1.79 23.54
N GLY A 325 -2.39 -1.08 24.43
CA GLY A 325 -2.30 0.39 24.40
C GLY A 325 -3.51 1.11 25.04
N GLY A 326 -3.57 2.42 24.80
CA GLY A 326 -4.63 3.31 25.26
C GLY A 326 -4.73 3.52 26.77
N THR A 327 -5.82 4.16 27.19
CA THR A 327 -6.20 4.31 28.61
C THR A 327 -6.29 2.95 29.29
N PRO A 328 -5.67 2.73 30.47
CA PRO A 328 -5.72 1.44 31.17
C PRO A 328 -7.14 1.01 31.53
N THR A 329 -7.47 -0.25 31.28
CA THR A 329 -8.72 -0.90 31.69
C THR A 329 -8.45 -2.27 32.31
N ALA A 330 -9.49 -2.93 32.82
CA ALA A 330 -9.39 -4.31 33.32
C ALA A 330 -8.94 -5.33 32.25
N ARG A 331 -8.97 -4.99 30.96
CA ARG A 331 -8.52 -5.85 29.85
C ARG A 331 -7.16 -5.45 29.29
N SER A 332 -6.51 -4.41 29.81
CA SER A 332 -5.21 -3.95 29.32
C SER A 332 -4.12 -5.00 29.52
N LEU A 333 -3.28 -5.14 28.50
CA LEU A 333 -2.09 -5.96 28.51
C LEU A 333 -0.92 -5.18 29.11
N ARG A 334 -0.16 -5.83 30.00
CA ARG A 334 1.12 -5.31 30.45
C ARG A 334 2.15 -5.42 29.33
N ILE A 335 2.80 -4.31 29.04
CA ILE A 335 3.82 -4.21 28.00
C ILE A 335 5.15 -4.80 28.49
N VAL A 336 5.79 -5.60 27.64
CA VAL A 336 7.10 -6.22 27.91
C VAL A 336 8.04 -5.96 26.75
N GLY A 337 9.21 -5.39 27.02
CA GLY A 337 10.27 -5.16 26.02
C GLY A 337 10.13 -3.88 25.19
N ASP A 338 9.12 -3.04 25.47
CA ASP A 338 9.00 -1.70 24.91
C ASP A 338 8.98 -0.68 26.04
N ARG A 339 9.74 0.41 25.89
CA ARG A 339 9.89 1.46 26.90
C ARG A 339 9.06 2.71 26.58
N LEU A 340 8.41 2.73 25.42
CA LEU A 340 7.63 3.90 25.03
C LEU A 340 6.28 3.96 25.74
N THR A 341 5.98 5.14 26.28
CA THR A 341 4.68 5.51 26.86
C THR A 341 4.22 6.82 26.22
N PRO A 342 3.00 6.91 25.69
CA PRO A 342 2.06 5.82 25.43
C PRO A 342 2.63 4.74 24.49
N THR A 343 2.11 3.50 24.58
CA THR A 343 2.58 2.37 23.75
C THR A 343 2.27 2.60 22.28
N LEU A 344 1.06 3.07 21.97
CA LEU A 344 0.58 3.36 20.63
C LEU A 344 0.10 4.81 20.55
N GLY A 345 0.12 5.39 19.36
CA GLY A 345 -0.44 6.72 19.10
C GLY A 345 -1.08 6.80 17.72
N GLY A 346 -2.40 6.87 17.65
CA GLY A 346 -3.16 6.95 16.39
C GLY A 346 -2.84 5.84 15.40
N GLN A 347 -2.63 4.62 15.89
CA GLN A 347 -2.14 3.48 15.13
C GLN A 347 -3.10 3.01 14.05
N HIS A 348 -2.58 2.32 13.03
CA HIS A 348 -3.30 1.75 11.90
C HIS A 348 -2.90 0.30 11.64
N ASP A 349 -3.70 -0.36 10.79
CA ASP A 349 -3.33 -1.60 10.08
C ASP A 349 -2.87 -2.74 11.01
N ALA A 350 -3.65 -3.00 12.05
CA ALA A 350 -3.44 -4.13 12.94
C ALA A 350 -3.77 -5.44 12.22
N ARG A 351 -2.80 -6.37 12.15
CA ARG A 351 -2.96 -7.66 11.43
C ARG A 351 -2.46 -8.84 12.23
N PHE A 352 -3.16 -9.96 12.14
CA PHE A 352 -2.63 -11.25 12.56
C PHE A 352 -1.51 -11.70 11.63
N GLN A 353 -0.54 -12.43 12.19
CA GLN A 353 0.55 -13.06 11.45
C GLN A 353 0.46 -14.58 11.62
N ALA A 354 0.95 -15.31 10.61
CA ALA A 354 0.94 -16.77 10.62
C ALA A 354 1.72 -17.40 11.79
N ASP A 355 2.64 -16.66 12.42
CA ASP A 355 3.40 -17.11 13.58
C ASP A 355 2.73 -16.80 14.94
N GLY A 356 1.44 -16.43 14.90
CA GLY A 356 0.63 -16.11 16.08
C GLY A 356 0.95 -14.76 16.72
N THR A 357 1.79 -13.93 16.10
CA THR A 357 1.97 -12.53 16.51
C THR A 357 0.96 -11.62 15.81
N ILE A 358 0.86 -10.39 16.30
CA ILE A 358 0.15 -9.31 15.59
C ILE A 358 1.15 -8.24 15.17
N THR A 359 0.91 -7.61 14.02
CA THR A 359 1.61 -6.39 13.60
C THR A 359 0.72 -5.18 13.78
N VAL A 360 1.30 -4.04 14.12
CA VAL A 360 0.60 -2.76 14.24
C VAL A 360 1.49 -1.68 13.62
N PHE A 361 0.94 -0.85 12.74
CA PHE A 361 1.58 0.38 12.29
C PHE A 361 1.27 1.49 13.30
N ASP A 362 2.24 1.83 14.14
CA ASP A 362 2.11 2.86 15.17
C ASP A 362 2.57 4.21 14.61
N ASN A 363 1.61 5.08 14.30
CA ASN A 363 1.84 6.39 13.70
C ASN A 363 2.59 7.34 14.64
N GLY A 364 2.48 7.16 15.97
CA GLY A 364 3.00 8.10 16.94
C GLY A 364 2.30 9.47 16.91
N THR A 365 1.04 9.52 16.44
CA THR A 365 0.31 10.76 16.16
C THR A 365 0.20 11.64 17.40
N SER A 366 0.72 12.87 17.31
CA SER A 366 0.80 13.85 18.41
C SER A 366 1.53 13.36 19.68
N LEU A 367 2.47 12.41 19.54
CA LEU A 367 3.33 11.91 20.62
C LEU A 367 4.81 12.33 20.48
N ASP A 368 5.10 13.26 19.56
CA ASP A 368 6.46 13.74 19.23
C ASP A 368 7.53 12.65 19.04
N ARG A 369 7.12 11.52 18.44
CA ARG A 369 8.02 10.40 18.12
C ARG A 369 7.86 9.97 16.66
N PRO A 370 8.89 9.34 16.06
CA PRO A 370 8.75 8.78 14.72
C PRO A 370 7.75 7.61 14.69
N SER A 371 7.08 7.44 13.55
CA SER A 371 6.25 6.27 13.26
C SER A 371 7.09 5.00 13.29
N ARG A 372 6.47 3.90 13.68
CA ARG A 372 7.12 2.58 13.69
C ARG A 372 6.15 1.48 13.32
N VAL A 373 6.67 0.44 12.71
CA VAL A 373 5.99 -0.86 12.63
C VAL A 373 6.40 -1.65 13.86
N THR A 374 5.42 -2.27 14.54
CA THR A 374 5.66 -3.10 15.71
C THR A 374 5.05 -4.48 15.51
N ARG A 375 5.70 -5.50 16.07
CA ARG A 375 5.20 -6.88 16.10
C ARG A 375 5.14 -7.37 17.53
N TRP A 376 3.95 -7.80 17.96
CA TRP A 376 3.65 -8.15 19.34
C TRP A 376 3.25 -9.60 19.48
N ARG A 377 3.78 -10.26 20.52
CA ARG A 377 3.26 -11.56 20.98
C ARG A 377 2.32 -11.32 22.14
N ILE A 378 1.07 -11.71 21.96
CA ILE A 378 0.00 -11.57 22.96
C ILE A 378 -0.12 -12.86 23.77
N ASP A 379 -0.06 -12.74 25.10
CA ASP A 379 -0.46 -13.79 26.02
C ASP A 379 -1.68 -13.28 26.80
N ALA A 380 -2.88 -13.63 26.32
CA ALA A 380 -4.13 -13.19 26.91
C ALA A 380 -4.35 -13.77 28.31
N ARG A 381 -3.79 -14.95 28.63
CA ARG A 381 -3.92 -15.59 29.94
C ARG A 381 -3.07 -14.86 30.98
N ARG A 382 -1.83 -14.54 30.63
CA ARG A 382 -0.90 -13.77 31.49
C ARG A 382 -1.10 -12.25 31.39
N ARG A 383 -2.02 -11.79 30.52
CA ARG A 383 -2.27 -10.39 30.20
C ARG A 383 -1.00 -9.62 29.86
N THR A 384 -0.16 -10.16 28.97
CA THR A 384 1.05 -9.48 28.50
C THR A 384 1.08 -9.31 26.99
N ALA A 385 1.60 -8.17 26.55
CA ALA A 385 2.02 -7.95 25.16
C ALA A 385 3.54 -7.78 25.15
N ARG A 386 4.25 -8.69 24.50
CA ARG A 386 5.71 -8.61 24.35
C ARG A 386 6.07 -8.09 22.98
N LEU A 387 6.84 -7.01 22.93
CA LEU A 387 7.42 -6.51 21.69
C LEU A 387 8.45 -7.55 21.20
N VAL A 388 8.26 -8.03 19.98
CA VAL A 388 9.13 -9.02 19.34
C VAL A 388 10.03 -8.36 18.31
N GLU A 389 9.52 -7.33 17.63
CA GLU A 389 10.21 -6.67 16.52
C GLU A 389 9.65 -5.26 16.36
N ALA A 390 10.52 -4.29 16.05
CA ALA A 390 10.11 -2.95 15.67
C ALA A 390 11.00 -2.42 14.55
N ILE A 391 10.39 -1.71 13.59
CA ILE A 391 11.09 -0.97 12.54
C ILE A 391 10.66 0.49 12.68
N VAL A 392 11.62 1.38 12.91
CA VAL A 392 11.37 2.82 13.05
C VAL A 392 11.83 3.52 11.78
N GLU A 393 11.05 4.49 11.29
CA GLU A 393 11.48 5.40 10.23
C GLU A 393 11.73 6.78 10.85
N PRO A 394 13.01 7.17 11.11
CA PRO A 394 13.34 8.37 11.87
C PRO A 394 12.74 9.67 11.31
N HIS A 395 12.50 9.69 9.99
CA HIS A 395 11.96 10.85 9.27
C HIS A 395 10.45 10.79 9.03
N ALA A 396 9.75 9.79 9.56
CA ALA A 396 8.30 9.64 9.44
C ALA A 396 7.59 10.03 10.74
N ARG A 397 7.71 11.29 11.18
CA ARG A 397 6.82 11.81 12.22
C ARG A 397 5.46 12.05 11.58
N SER A 398 4.39 11.42 12.09
CA SER A 398 3.06 11.50 11.48
C SER A 398 2.11 12.32 12.32
N ASN A 399 1.48 13.32 11.69
CA ASN A 399 0.21 13.90 12.14
C ASN A 399 -0.93 13.56 11.16
N LEU A 400 -0.66 12.71 10.16
CA LEU A 400 -1.61 12.36 9.12
C LEU A 400 -2.16 10.94 9.33
N PRO A 401 -3.43 10.68 8.96
CA PRO A 401 -4.03 9.35 9.01
C PRO A 401 -3.41 8.40 7.98
N GLY A 402 -3.66 7.10 8.15
CA GLY A 402 -3.25 6.05 7.22
C GLY A 402 -1.87 5.46 7.52
N GLY A 403 -1.29 4.83 6.51
CA GLY A 403 -0.09 4.01 6.64
C GLY A 403 -0.44 2.55 6.90
N GLY A 404 0.53 1.68 6.66
CA GLY A 404 0.31 0.25 6.81
C GLY A 404 1.55 -0.58 6.54
N THR A 405 1.47 -1.84 6.89
CA THR A 405 2.57 -2.79 6.79
C THR A 405 2.11 -4.18 6.39
N ARG A 406 2.95 -4.85 5.61
CA ARG A 406 2.79 -6.26 5.25
C ARG A 406 4.12 -6.96 5.44
N ARG A 407 4.07 -8.17 5.97
CA ARG A 407 5.25 -9.00 6.20
C ARG A 407 5.07 -10.31 5.44
N ASP A 408 6.11 -10.76 4.75
CA ASP A 408 6.10 -12.08 4.14
C ASP A 408 6.63 -13.17 5.09
N SER A 409 6.53 -14.43 4.65
CA SER A 409 7.03 -15.58 5.40
C SER A 409 8.56 -15.63 5.53
N ALA A 410 9.29 -14.96 4.64
CA ALA A 410 10.75 -14.84 4.70
C ALA A 410 11.22 -13.73 5.66
N GLY A 411 10.28 -12.97 6.23
CA GLY A 411 10.53 -11.86 7.15
C GLY A 411 10.91 -10.55 6.47
N ASN A 412 10.65 -10.40 5.18
CA ASN A 412 10.73 -9.10 4.53
C ASN A 412 9.47 -8.29 4.84
N TRP A 413 9.65 -6.99 4.96
CA TRP A 413 8.61 -6.03 5.27
C TRP A 413 8.34 -5.16 4.05
N LEU A 414 7.09 -4.81 3.82
CA LEU A 414 6.64 -3.71 3.00
C LEU A 414 5.92 -2.73 3.92
N VAL A 415 6.29 -1.46 3.86
CA VAL A 415 5.72 -0.42 4.71
C VAL A 415 5.34 0.77 3.85
N ALA A 416 4.07 1.17 3.92
CA ALA A 416 3.59 2.46 3.47
C ALA A 416 3.60 3.41 4.66
N TRP A 417 4.53 4.36 4.67
CA TRP A 417 4.61 5.38 5.70
C TRP A 417 3.62 6.51 5.38
N SER A 418 2.73 6.83 6.32
CA SER A 418 1.70 7.86 6.18
C SER A 418 2.29 9.25 5.90
N THR A 419 3.48 9.56 6.43
CA THR A 419 4.17 10.83 6.19
C THR A 419 5.35 10.76 5.23
N GLY A 420 5.50 11.84 4.47
CA GLY A 420 6.53 11.98 3.44
C GLY A 420 6.25 11.19 2.16
N ALA A 421 5.09 10.53 2.06
CA ALA A 421 4.66 9.83 0.86
C ALA A 421 5.66 8.71 0.47
N ARG A 422 5.97 7.80 1.39
CA ARG A 422 7.08 6.86 1.19
C ARG A 422 6.61 5.43 1.32
N ILE A 423 7.01 4.61 0.36
CA ILE A 423 6.92 3.17 0.46
C ILE A 423 8.33 2.60 0.55
N ARG A 424 8.53 1.68 1.48
CA ARG A 424 9.81 1.04 1.75
C ARG A 424 9.62 -0.46 1.85
N ALA A 425 10.59 -1.22 1.34
CA ALA A 425 10.72 -2.62 1.72
C ALA A 425 12.03 -2.86 2.46
N TYR A 426 11.97 -3.69 3.49
CA TYR A 426 13.09 -4.05 4.34
C TYR A 426 13.29 -5.56 4.32
N ASP A 427 14.55 -6.01 4.34
CA ASP A 427 14.84 -7.42 4.55
C ASP A 427 14.66 -7.82 6.03
N ARG A 428 14.84 -9.11 6.32
CA ARG A 428 14.74 -9.66 7.69
C ARG A 428 15.73 -9.06 8.71
N ARG A 429 16.74 -8.31 8.25
CA ARG A 429 17.73 -7.59 9.07
C ARG A 429 17.45 -6.09 9.10
N HIS A 430 16.25 -5.68 8.67
CA HIS A 430 15.77 -4.30 8.60
C HIS A 430 16.58 -3.40 7.66
N ARG A 431 17.33 -3.98 6.70
CA ARG A 431 18.01 -3.18 5.68
C ARG A 431 17.03 -2.81 4.58
N THR A 432 16.99 -1.54 4.19
CA THR A 432 16.14 -1.10 3.08
C THR A 432 16.62 -1.70 1.76
N ILE A 433 15.74 -2.44 1.08
CA ILE A 433 16.00 -3.09 -0.22
C ILE A 433 15.17 -2.48 -1.36
N PHE A 434 14.15 -1.70 -1.03
CA PHE A 434 13.31 -0.96 -1.97
C PHE A 434 12.89 0.39 -1.39
N LYS A 435 12.92 1.43 -2.21
CA LYS A 435 12.41 2.76 -1.91
C LYS A 435 11.54 3.23 -3.05
N LEU A 436 10.35 3.69 -2.74
CA LEU A 436 9.48 4.45 -3.65
C LEU A 436 9.07 5.74 -2.94
N ASP A 437 9.34 6.85 -3.61
CA ASP A 437 8.96 8.20 -3.20
C ASP A 437 8.10 8.82 -4.30
N TYR A 438 7.06 9.56 -3.92
CA TYR A 438 6.25 10.31 -4.88
C TYR A 438 6.92 11.65 -5.20
N ALA A 439 6.95 12.03 -6.48
CA ALA A 439 7.56 13.29 -6.90
C ALA A 439 6.76 14.52 -6.44
N GLN A 440 5.43 14.37 -6.37
CA GLN A 440 4.51 15.39 -5.87
C GLN A 440 4.04 15.02 -4.45
N PRO A 441 3.69 16.01 -3.59
CA PRO A 441 3.08 15.74 -2.29
C PRO A 441 1.83 14.87 -2.46
N ALA A 442 1.91 13.66 -1.93
CA ALA A 442 0.85 12.67 -1.91
C ALA A 442 0.86 11.96 -0.56
N ILE A 443 -0.16 11.16 -0.30
CA ILE A 443 -0.18 10.19 0.77
C ILE A 443 -0.45 8.82 0.15
N SER A 444 0.13 7.79 0.76
CA SER A 444 -0.31 6.43 0.50
C SER A 444 -1.10 5.93 1.70
N TYR A 445 -2.38 5.60 1.47
CA TYR A 445 -3.21 5.08 2.55
C TYR A 445 -2.71 3.69 2.98
N ARG A 446 -2.52 2.79 2.01
CA ARG A 446 -1.90 1.46 2.19
C ARG A 446 -1.11 1.04 0.95
N ALA A 447 -0.18 0.11 1.16
CA ALA A 447 0.47 -0.67 0.11
C ALA A 447 0.28 -2.16 0.39
N VAL A 448 -0.37 -2.86 -0.54
CA VAL A 448 -0.78 -4.26 -0.35
C VAL A 448 -0.12 -5.12 -1.43
N PRO A 449 0.74 -6.10 -1.08
CA PRO A 449 1.30 -7.03 -2.05
C PRO A 449 0.25 -8.06 -2.46
N ALA A 450 0.26 -8.48 -3.72
CA ALA A 450 -0.54 -9.61 -4.17
C ALA A 450 0.02 -10.90 -3.57
N ALA A 451 -0.87 -11.77 -3.07
CA ALA A 451 -0.50 -13.14 -2.73
C ALA A 451 -0.12 -13.91 -4.01
N SER A 452 0.63 -15.00 -3.84
CA SER A 452 1.04 -15.85 -4.96
C SER A 452 -0.18 -16.34 -5.75
N GLY A 453 -0.17 -16.16 -7.07
CA GLY A 453 -1.26 -16.56 -7.96
C GLY A 453 -2.55 -15.72 -7.87
N GLN A 454 -2.62 -14.74 -6.96
CA GLN A 454 -3.79 -13.91 -6.77
C GLN A 454 -4.00 -12.92 -7.93
N MET A 455 -2.91 -12.36 -8.44
CA MET A 455 -2.93 -11.45 -9.58
C MET A 455 -1.78 -11.79 -10.53
N SER A 456 -2.05 -11.77 -11.83
CA SER A 456 -1.02 -11.99 -12.86
C SER A 456 -0.73 -10.71 -13.65
N ARG A 457 0.55 -10.50 -13.97
CA ARG A 457 0.98 -9.42 -14.89
C ARG A 457 0.24 -9.49 -16.23
N ALA A 458 0.06 -10.69 -16.78
CA ALA A 458 -0.61 -10.88 -18.07
C ALA A 458 -2.06 -10.38 -18.04
N ALA A 459 -2.81 -10.67 -16.96
CA ALA A 459 -4.17 -10.16 -16.79
C ALA A 459 -4.20 -8.62 -16.67
N LEU A 460 -3.24 -8.02 -15.97
CA LEU A 460 -3.13 -6.57 -15.82
C LEU A 460 -2.85 -5.88 -17.17
N ILE A 461 -1.88 -6.38 -17.93
CA ILE A 461 -1.53 -5.85 -19.25
C ILE A 461 -2.72 -5.98 -20.22
N ALA A 462 -3.32 -7.17 -20.32
CA ALA A 462 -4.47 -7.40 -21.19
C ALA A 462 -5.69 -6.55 -20.76
N GLY A 463 -5.89 -6.35 -19.46
CA GLY A 463 -6.95 -5.49 -18.94
C GLY A 463 -6.76 -4.03 -19.33
N MET A 464 -5.54 -3.49 -19.16
CA MET A 464 -5.23 -2.13 -19.58
C MET A 464 -5.31 -1.95 -21.10
N ASP A 465 -4.96 -2.96 -21.89
CA ASP A 465 -5.13 -2.93 -23.35
C ASP A 465 -6.60 -2.86 -23.76
N ARG A 466 -7.49 -3.59 -23.07
CA ARG A 466 -8.94 -3.49 -23.31
C ARG A 466 -9.49 -2.12 -22.93
N ARG A 467 -8.95 -1.48 -21.89
CA ARG A 467 -9.35 -0.13 -21.47
C ARG A 467 -8.81 0.99 -22.36
N SER A 468 -7.72 0.74 -23.06
CA SER A 468 -7.04 1.73 -23.89
C SER A 468 -6.42 1.05 -25.13
N PRO A 469 -7.27 0.60 -26.08
CA PRO A 469 -6.81 -0.11 -27.27
C PRO A 469 -6.01 0.81 -28.19
N ARG A 470 -5.14 0.22 -29.02
CA ARG A 470 -4.39 0.90 -30.07
C ARG A 470 -5.00 0.70 -31.43
#